data_AF-A0A090W2B4-F1
#
_entry.id   AF-A0A090W2B4-F1
#
_cell.length_a   1.000
_cell.length_b   1.000
_cell.length_c   1.000
_cell.angle_alpha   90.00
_cell.angle_beta   90.00
_cell.angle_gamma   90.00
#
_symmetry.space_group_name_H-M   'P 1'
#
loop_
_entity.id
_entity.type
_entity.pdbx_description
1 polymer ?
#
loop_
_entity_poly.entity_id
_entity_poly.type
_entity_poly.pdbx_seq_one_letter_code
_entity_poly.pdbx_strand_id
1 'polypeptide(L)' 'MNAAPSDGLFGDARSDEDQIGASYPELEWAMKMDEEGKTEDDFSGREKDVFNIYKRYNTSNKHKMIPIPICEIPSNLL' A
#
# COMPACT_ATOMS: atom_id res chain seq x y z
N MET A 1 -0.68 15.43 -24.59
CA MET A 1 0.38 14.56 -24.07
C MET A 1 0.01 14.21 -22.65
N ASN A 2 -0.50 13.00 -22.40
CA ASN A 2 -0.72 12.49 -21.04
C ASN A 2 0.41 11.50 -20.78
N ALA A 3 1.48 11.97 -20.13
CA ALA A 3 2.55 11.07 -19.70
C ALA A 3 2.03 10.24 -18.52
N ALA A 4 2.28 8.93 -18.53
CA ALA A 4 2.02 8.11 -17.37
C ALA A 4 2.90 8.59 -16.20
N PRO A 5 2.37 8.59 -14.96
CA PRO A 5 3.17 8.93 -13.79
C PRO A 5 4.35 7.94 -13.67
N SER A 6 5.54 8.50 -13.45
CA SER A 6 6.79 7.76 -13.28
C SER A 6 7.62 8.40 -12.18
N ASP A 7 8.22 7.59 -11.32
CA ASP A 7 9.10 8.00 -10.22
C ASP A 7 10.35 8.81 -10.68
N GLY A 8 10.73 8.75 -11.97
CA GLY A 8 11.81 9.58 -12.53
C GLY A 8 13.22 9.26 -12.00
N LEU A 9 13.36 8.26 -11.13
CA LEU A 9 14.62 7.83 -10.50
C LEU A 9 15.48 6.90 -11.37
N PHE A 10 14.89 6.27 -12.40
CA PHE A 10 15.59 5.38 -13.30
C PHE A 10 15.45 5.88 -14.75
N GLY A 11 16.53 5.84 -15.54
CA GLY A 11 16.52 6.22 -16.97
C GLY A 11 15.77 5.23 -17.88
N ASP A 12 15.15 4.23 -17.28
CA ASP A 12 14.29 3.24 -17.92
C ASP A 12 12.84 3.66 -17.65
N ALA A 13 12.03 3.77 -18.69
CA ALA A 13 10.71 4.41 -18.68
C ALA A 13 9.60 3.59 -17.97
N ARG A 14 9.95 2.86 -16.91
CA ARG A 14 9.02 2.06 -16.11
C ARG A 14 8.09 2.98 -15.33
N SER A 15 6.79 2.79 -15.52
CA SER A 15 5.76 3.54 -14.81
C SER A 15 5.62 3.04 -13.37
N ASP A 16 4.99 3.85 -12.51
CA ASP A 16 4.75 3.45 -11.11
C ASP A 16 3.89 2.19 -11.03
N GLU A 17 2.94 2.03 -11.95
CA GLU A 17 2.03 0.87 -12.02
C GLU A 17 2.77 -0.42 -12.34
N ASP A 18 3.79 -0.35 -13.22
CA ASP A 18 4.64 -1.51 -13.56
C ASP A 18 5.50 -1.95 -12.36
N GLN A 19 5.94 -0.99 -11.54
CA GLN A 19 6.75 -1.27 -10.35
C GLN A 19 5.89 -1.87 -9.22
N ILE A 20 4.67 -1.38 -9.06
CA ILE A 20 3.75 -1.82 -8.01
C ILE A 20 3.05 -3.13 -8.40
N GLY A 21 2.81 -3.35 -9.71
CA GLY A 21 2.06 -4.51 -10.24
C GLY A 21 0.54 -4.33 -10.19
N ALA A 22 0.08 -3.10 -9.95
CA ALA A 22 -1.33 -2.72 -9.91
C ALA A 22 -1.50 -1.29 -10.41
N SER A 23 -2.63 -1.04 -11.07
CA SER A 23 -2.99 0.30 -11.55
C SER A 23 -3.51 1.19 -10.41
N TYR A 24 -3.49 2.50 -10.61
CA TYR A 24 -4.03 3.45 -9.62
C TYR A 24 -5.51 3.18 -9.25
N PRO A 25 -6.44 2.95 -10.21
CA PRO A 25 -7.83 2.66 -9.86
C PRO A 25 -7.99 1.35 -9.06
N GLU A 26 -7.16 0.36 -9.35
CA GLU A 26 -7.12 -0.91 -8.61
C GLU A 26 -6.67 -0.70 -7.16
N LEU A 27 -5.66 0.14 -6.94
CA LEU A 27 -5.17 0.46 -5.59
C LEU A 27 -6.17 1.31 -4.80
N GLU A 28 -6.82 2.29 -5.43
CA GLU A 28 -7.89 3.08 -4.79
C GLU A 28 -9.06 2.19 -4.37
N TRP A 29 -9.45 1.24 -5.22
CA TRP A 29 -10.44 0.23 -4.87
C TRP A 29 -10.01 -0.60 -3.66
N ALA A 30 -8.77 -1.11 -3.65
CA ALA A 30 -8.27 -1.94 -2.55
C ALA A 30 -8.18 -1.15 -1.23
N MET A 31 -7.77 0.12 -1.28
CA MET A 31 -7.78 1.04 -0.13
C MET A 31 -9.18 1.17 0.46
N LYS A 32 -10.18 1.43 -0.39
CA LYS A 32 -11.58 1.57 0.04
C LYS A 32 -12.10 0.28 0.68
N MET A 33 -11.80 -0.88 0.08
CA MET A 33 -12.21 -2.17 0.63
C MET A 33 -11.56 -2.46 1.99
N ASP A 34 -10.30 -2.05 2.19
CA ASP A 34 -9.62 -2.20 3.49
C ASP A 34 -10.24 -1.28 4.55
N GLU A 35 -10.61 -0.05 4.18
CA GLU A 35 -11.35 0.86 5.07
C GLU A 35 -12.74 0.33 5.45
N GLU A 36 -13.41 -0.37 4.54
CA GLU A 36 -14.68 -1.06 4.79
C GLU A 36 -14.52 -2.34 5.64
N GLY A 37 -13.28 -2.72 6.00
CA GLY A 37 -12.99 -3.87 6.85
C GLY A 37 -13.08 -5.21 6.12
N LYS A 38 -12.98 -5.21 4.79
CA LYS A 38 -12.96 -6.43 3.97
C LYS A 38 -11.64 -7.18 4.12
N THR A 39 -11.69 -8.47 3.80
CA THR A 39 -10.56 -9.39 3.88
C THR A 39 -10.28 -10.01 2.52
N GLU A 40 -9.11 -10.63 2.36
CA GLU A 40 -8.73 -11.30 1.11
C GLU A 40 -9.64 -12.48 0.71
N ASP A 41 -10.46 -12.98 1.65
CA ASP A 41 -11.42 -14.06 1.41
C ASP A 41 -12.74 -13.54 0.83
N ASP A 42 -13.00 -12.24 0.89
CA ASP A 42 -14.15 -11.59 0.26
C ASP A 42 -14.00 -11.45 -1.26
N PHE A 43 -12.80 -11.68 -1.80
CA PHE A 43 -12.45 -11.43 -3.20
C PHE A 43 -11.91 -12.67 -3.91
N SER A 44 -11.96 -12.64 -5.25
CA SER A 44 -11.41 -13.71 -6.09
C SER A 44 -10.75 -13.16 -7.35
N GLY A 45 -9.79 -13.90 -7.90
CA GLY A 45 -9.07 -13.48 -9.11
C GLY A 45 -8.27 -12.18 -8.91
N ARG A 46 -8.38 -11.26 -9.89
CA ARG A 46 -7.59 -10.02 -9.94
C ARG A 46 -7.82 -9.12 -8.73
N GLU A 47 -9.06 -9.04 -8.24
CA GLU A 47 -9.41 -8.25 -7.05
C GLU A 47 -8.67 -8.76 -5.80
N LYS A 48 -8.57 -10.09 -5.62
CA LYS A 48 -7.80 -10.68 -4.53
C LYS A 48 -6.30 -10.39 -4.67
N ASP A 49 -5.76 -10.49 -5.88
CA ASP A 49 -4.35 -10.20 -6.13
C ASP A 49 -4.01 -8.74 -5.82
N VAL A 50 -4.82 -7.80 -6.31
CA VAL A 50 -4.66 -6.37 -6.06
C VAL A 50 -4.80 -6.05 -4.57
N PHE A 51 -5.80 -6.61 -3.89
CA PHE A 51 -5.99 -6.42 -2.46
C PHE A 51 -4.77 -6.91 -1.67
N ASN A 52 -4.23 -8.07 -2.03
CA ASN A 52 -3.03 -8.63 -1.42
C ASN A 52 -1.78 -7.77 -1.67
N ILE A 53 -1.60 -7.25 -2.89
CA ILE A 53 -0.53 -6.30 -3.23
C ILE A 53 -0.63 -5.07 -2.34
N TYR A 54 -1.81 -4.47 -2.26
CA TYR A 54 -2.07 -3.31 -1.41
C TYR A 54 -1.76 -3.61 0.07
N LYS A 55 -2.33 -4.67 0.65
CA LYS A 55 -2.13 -5.03 2.07
C LYS A 55 -0.65 -5.26 2.40
N ARG A 56 0.09 -5.93 1.51
CA ARG A 56 1.52 -6.19 1.68
C ARG A 56 2.32 -4.89 1.72
N TYR A 57 2.11 -4.00 0.75
CA TYR A 57 2.81 -2.72 0.70
C TYR A 57 2.39 -1.77 1.82
N ASN A 58 1.09 -1.67 2.11
CA ASN A 58 0.56 -0.85 3.20
C ASN A 58 1.16 -1.27 4.55
N THR A 59 1.21 -2.57 4.84
CA THR A 59 1.78 -3.10 6.08
C THR A 59 3.29 -2.83 6.16
N SER A 60 4.03 -3.11 5.08
CA SER A 60 5.49 -2.92 5.05
C SER A 60 5.88 -1.45 5.16
N ASN A 61 5.12 -0.56 4.53
CA ASN A 61 5.38 0.89 4.49
C ASN A 61 4.68 1.67 5.62
N LYS A 62 4.01 0.98 6.55
CA LYS A 62 3.26 1.64 7.64
C LYS A 62 4.13 2.54 8.52
N HIS A 63 5.43 2.24 8.60
CA HIS A 63 6.44 3.08 9.27
C HIS A 63 6.64 4.47 8.64
N LYS A 64 6.18 4.69 7.40
CA LYS A 64 6.19 6.01 6.73
C LYS A 64 4.94 6.83 7.03
N MET A 65 3.89 6.19 7.56
CA MET A 65 2.59 6.79 7.85
C MET A 65 2.39 6.99 9.36
N ILE A 66 2.88 6.05 10.18
CA ILE A 66 2.78 6.11 11.63
C ILE A 66 4.07 6.70 12.21
N PRO A 67 3.96 7.63 13.19
CA PRO A 67 5.13 8.15 13.90
C PRO A 67 6.00 7.05 14.49
N ILE A 68 7.28 7.38 14.66
CA ILE A 68 8.24 6.47 15.31
C ILE A 68 7.69 6.09 16.69
N PRO A 69 7.55 4.79 17.00
CA PRO A 69 6.98 4.35 18.26
C PRO A 69 7.88 4.77 19.42
N ILE A 70 7.27 5.36 20.45
CA ILE A 70 7.95 5.76 21.68
C ILE A 70 7.63 4.72 22.75
N CYS A 71 8.66 4.23 23.44
CA CYS A 71 8.48 3.35 24.59
C CYS A 71 8.09 4.19 25.81
N GLU A 72 6.84 4.07 26.26
CA GLU A 72 6.41 4.63 27.53
C GLU A 72 6.84 3.69 28.66
N ILE A 73 7.68 4.19 29.58
CA ILE A 73 8.11 3.44 30.75
C ILE A 73 7.08 3.69 31.86
N PRO A 74 6.40 2.64 32.38
CA PRO A 74 5.46 2.77 33.49
C PRO A 74 6.13 3.39 34.73
N SER A 75 5.45 4.35 35.37
CA SER A 75 6.00 5.06 36.53
C SER A 75 6.33 4.15 37.72
N ASN A 76 5.78 2.93 37.77
CA ASN A 76 6.08 1.94 38.80
C ASN A 76 7.34 1.12 38.54
N LEU A 77 8.00 1.33 37.40
CA LEU A 77 9.30 0.73 37.04
C LEU A 77 10.45 1.75 37.12
N LEU A 78 10.14 2.99 37.50
CA LEU A 78 11.08 4.06 37.88
C LEU A 78 11.26 4.08 39.40
#